data_AF-A0A7C7UV98-F1
#
_entry.id   AF-A0A7C7UV98-F1
#
_cell.length_a   1.000
_cell.length_b   1.000
_cell.length_c   1.000
_cell.angle_alpha   90.00
_cell.angle_beta   90.00
_cell.angle_gamma   90.00
#
_symmetry.space_group_name_H-M   'P 1'
#
loop_
_entity.id
_entity.type
_entity.pdbx_description
1 polymer ?
#
loop_
_entity_poly.entity_id
_entity_poly.type
_entity_poly.pdbx_seq_one_letter_code
_entity_poly.pdbx_strand_id
1 'polypeptide(L)' 'MGIRHVKYPVFGVQFHPESILSQYGMEVLKNFLEIAEGMKFAKK' A
#
# COMPACT_ATOMS: atom_id res chain seq x y z
N MET A 1 5.93 5.74 -8.65
CA MET A 1 5.24 7.01 -8.37
C MET A 1 4.00 6.72 -7.54
N GLY A 2 3.85 7.37 -6.39
CA GLY A 2 2.69 7.17 -5.52
C GLY A 2 2.49 8.36 -4.57
N ILE A 3 1.26 8.49 -4.06
CA ILE A 3 0.84 9.56 -3.15
C ILE A 3 0.13 8.96 -1.93
N ARG A 4 0.15 9.70 -0.82
CA ARG A 4 -0.56 9.36 0.41
C ARG A 4 -1.30 10.58 0.93
N HIS A 5 -2.55 10.39 1.35
CA HIS A 5 -3.29 11.44 2.03
C HIS A 5 -2.67 11.75 3.40
N VAL A 6 -2.54 13.02 3.75
CA VAL A 6 -1.82 13.44 4.97
C VAL A 6 -2.52 12.95 6.24
N LYS A 7 -3.84 13.07 6.27
CA LYS A 7 -4.70 12.79 7.45
C LYS A 7 -5.38 11.41 7.44
N TYR A 8 -5.54 10.78 6.29
CA TYR A 8 -6.38 9.59 6.12
C TYR A 8 -5.52 8.44 5.60
N PRO A 9 -5.85 7.17 5.92
CA PRO A 9 -5.12 6.00 5.43
C PRO A 9 -5.49 5.69 3.97
N VAL A 10 -5.37 6.70 3.10
CA VAL A 10 -5.68 6.63 1.67
C VAL A 10 -4.39 6.79 0.88
N PHE A 11 -4.19 5.90 -0.07
CA PHE A 11 -2.97 5.79 -0.86
C PHE A 11 -3.35 5.66 -2.33
N GLY A 12 -2.54 6.24 -3.22
CA GLY A 12 -2.70 6.12 -4.67
C GLY A 12 -1.38 5.76 -5.32
N VAL A 13 -1.41 4.83 -6.27
CA VAL A 13 -0.26 4.48 -7.11
C VAL A 13 -0.66 4.65 -8.57
N GLN A 14 0.24 5.18 -9.39
CA GLN A 14 -0.04 5.42 -10.81
C GLN A 14 0.20 4.19 -11.69
N PHE A 15 1.04 3.27 -11.21
CA PHE A 15 1.35 2.02 -11.90
C PHE A 15 0.39 0.90 -11.46
N HIS A 16 0.49 -0.25 -12.14
CA HIS A 16 -0.30 -1.45 -11.86
C HIS A 16 0.48 -2.39 -10.92
N PRO A 17 0.32 -2.29 -9.58
CA PRO A 17 1.02 -3.16 -8.63
C PRO A 17 0.62 -4.63 -8.76
N GLU A 18 -0.50 -4.93 -9.40
CA GLU A 18 -0.99 -6.29 -9.66
C GLU A 18 -0.25 -6.99 -10.81
N SER A 19 0.48 -6.25 -11.64
CA SER A 19 1.22 -6.84 -12.77
C SER A 19 2.44 -7.63 -12.29
N ILE A 20 2.65 -8.84 -12.84
CA ILE A 20 3.73 -9.74 -12.43
C ILE A 20 5.15 -9.19 -12.65
N LEU A 21 5.30 -8.26 -13.60
CA LEU A 21 6.57 -7.60 -13.90
C LEU A 21 6.78 -6.32 -13.07
N SER A 22 5.77 -5.87 -12.34
CA SER A 22 5.91 -4.71 -11.46
C SER A 22 6.78 -5.09 -10.26
N GLN A 23 7.99 -4.57 -10.25
CA GLN A 23 8.90 -4.73 -9.11
C GLN A 23 8.24 -4.26 -7.82
N TYR A 24 8.26 -5.12 -6.80
CA TYR A 24 7.63 -4.90 -5.49
C TYR A 24 6.10 -4.74 -5.49
N GLY A 25 5.43 -5.08 -6.60
CA GLY A 25 3.97 -4.97 -6.71
C GLY A 25 3.26 -5.78 -5.63
N MET A 26 3.77 -6.98 -5.35
CA MET A 26 3.16 -7.87 -4.38
C MET A 26 3.33 -7.37 -2.93
N GLU A 27 4.47 -6.79 -2.61
CA GLU A 27 4.76 -6.16 -1.32
C GLU A 27 3.89 -4.92 -1.08
N VAL A 28 3.63 -4.13 -2.13
CA VAL A 28 2.70 -2.99 -2.05
C VAL A 28 1.29 -3.46 -1.66
N LEU A 29 0.80 -4.51 -2.31
CA LEU A 29 -0.52 -5.09 -2.01
C LEU A 29 -0.56 -5.71 -0.60
N LYS A 30 0.49 -6.41 -0.17
CA LYS A 30 0.61 -6.92 1.21
C LYS A 30 0.56 -5.79 2.24
N ASN A 31 1.31 -4.71 2.01
CA ASN A 31 1.30 -3.54 2.89
C ASN A 31 -0.09 -2.91 2.99
N PHE A 32 -0.83 -2.86 1.87
CA PHE A 32 -2.19 -2.34 1.84
C PHE A 32 -3.13 -3.18 2.71
N LEU A 33 -3.03 -4.51 2.64
CA LEU A 33 -3.82 -5.42 3.49
C LEU A 33 -3.48 -5.26 4.98
N GLU A 34 -2.20 -5.22 5.34
CA GLU A 34 -1.79 -5.02 6.74
C GLU A 34 -2.26 -3.67 7.32
N ILE A 35 -2.38 -2.64 6.47
CA ILE A 35 -2.94 -1.34 6.82
C ILE A 35 -4.46 -1.43 6.99
N ALA A 36 -5.16 -2.11 6.08
CA ALA A 36 -6.61 -2.30 6.13
C ALA A 36 -7.04 -3.12 7.36
N GLU A 37 -6.22 -4.08 7.77
CA GLU A 37 -6.42 -4.89 8.98
C GLU A 37 -6.00 -4.17 10.28
N GLY A 38 -5.47 -2.94 10.19
CA GLY A 38 -5.02 -2.15 11.35
C GLY A 38 -3.72 -2.65 12.00
N MET A 39 -3.10 -3.71 11.46
CA MET A 39 -1.93 -4.36 12.05
C MET A 39 -0.68 -3.47 12.06
N LYS A 40 -0.50 -2.60 11.05
CA LYS A 40 0.64 -1.68 11.00
C LYS A 40 0.53 -0.49 11.94
N PHE A 41 -0.68 -0.09 12.34
CA PHE A 41 -0.88 1.03 13.27
C PHE A 41 -0.93 0.57 14.74
N ALA A 42 -1.26 -0.71 14.99
CA ALA A 42 -1.28 -1.29 16.33
C ALA A 42 0.13 -1.58 16.91
N LYS A 43 1.17 -1.60 16.07
CA LYS A 43 2.57 -1.86 16.47
C LYS A 43 3.37 -0.61 16.86
N LYS A 44 2.71 0.52 17.13
CA LYS A 44 3.37 1.77 17.51
C LYS A 44 3.26 2.05 19.00
#